data_AF-A0A3D1VP97-F1
#
_entry.id   AF-A0A3D1VP97-F1
#
_cell.length_a   1.000
_cell.length_b   1.000
_cell.length_c   1.000
_cell.angle_alpha   90.00
_cell.angle_beta   90.00
_cell.angle_gamma   90.00
#
_symmetry.space_group_name_H-M   'P 1'
#
loop_
_entity.id
_entity.type
_entity.pdbx_description
1 polymer ?
#
loop_
_entity_poly.entity_id
_entity_poly.type
_entity_poly.pdbx_seq_one_letter_code
_entity_poly.pdbx_strand_id
1 'polypeptide(L)'
;MYRKFLSLLKNITVSFEKMINFLTTQEHNPLYFHGAIPLYIFWFLIFSGILLWMYYIPTLERAWSSVNYISALPIIQKGTVSLADPASGIPYGSIIRGIHRYGAAGMMIATILHMLRVYFTDRHRSWRWFPWITGVALLVLVLFVGITGYLLVWDNRAYALTVWTQSFIAAIPLIGASLSNFFIAGDVITDYTLIRFFFFHVGGAALIFVLMWTHFIRLKYPVVTPSRSTNFLVLGFILVAAGAIPAINITQELIAKYPSLSDQAAYIASDAPANIGSLVSNVRYDVWYMFPYYLIEKLGITGAWWVLGVSTILLIVAPFYPKDRRDNIAEVIEAKCTGCTFCSLDCPFEAITMQDRAPGSKFKLIAVVQEARCSECGICVGACPFQAIELPNMDSKAIDGDVLALLKQGV
;
A
#
# COMPACT_ATOMS: atom_id res chain seq x y z
N MET A 1 10.40 -21.87 -17.05
CA MET A 1 11.13 -21.22 -15.94
C MET A 1 10.20 -20.38 -15.06
N TYR A 2 9.42 -19.45 -15.64
CA TYR A 2 8.45 -18.60 -14.93
C TYR A 2 7.43 -19.34 -14.03
N ARG A 3 6.77 -20.40 -14.52
CA ARG A 3 5.82 -21.19 -13.71
C ARG A 3 6.46 -21.87 -12.49
N LYS A 4 7.69 -22.38 -12.63
CA LYS A 4 8.44 -23.01 -11.52
C LYS A 4 8.75 -21.96 -10.44
N PHE A 5 9.13 -20.76 -10.86
CA PHE A 5 9.38 -19.64 -9.96
C PHE A 5 8.11 -19.20 -9.21
N LEU A 6 6.99 -19.01 -9.90
CA LEU A 6 5.71 -18.69 -9.24
C LEU A 6 5.24 -19.79 -8.30
N SER A 7 5.39 -21.06 -8.69
CA SER A 7 5.05 -22.20 -7.84
C SER A 7 5.90 -22.24 -6.56
N LEU A 8 7.21 -21.96 -6.67
CA LEU A 8 8.10 -21.84 -5.51
C LEU A 8 7.64 -20.73 -4.55
N LEU A 9 7.38 -19.52 -5.08
CA LEU A 9 6.92 -18.39 -4.26
C LEU A 9 5.57 -18.67 -3.60
N LYS A 10 4.65 -19.30 -4.33
CA LYS A 10 3.36 -19.75 -3.79
C LYS A 10 3.56 -20.72 -2.63
N ASN A 11 4.43 -21.72 -2.79
CA ASN A 11 4.69 -22.73 -1.75
C ASN A 11 5.30 -22.11 -0.49
N ILE A 12 6.26 -21.18 -0.65
CA ILE A 12 6.84 -20.43 0.47
C ILE A 12 5.75 -19.63 1.19
N THR A 13 4.90 -18.94 0.44
CA THR A 13 3.80 -18.13 1.01
C THR A 13 2.84 -19.00 1.82
N VAL A 14 2.42 -20.14 1.27
CA VAL A 14 1.51 -21.07 1.95
C VAL A 14 2.16 -21.68 3.21
N SER A 15 3.45 -21.98 3.16
CA SER A 15 4.19 -22.47 4.33
C SER A 15 4.19 -21.43 5.45
N PHE A 16 4.46 -20.17 5.11
CA PHE A 16 4.42 -19.07 6.07
C PHE A 16 3.01 -18.84 6.64
N GLU A 17 1.96 -18.94 5.81
CA GLU A 17 0.58 -18.86 6.28
C GLU A 17 0.23 -19.97 7.27
N LYS A 18 0.64 -21.22 6.99
CA LYS A 18 0.43 -22.36 7.90
C LYS A 18 1.11 -22.12 9.25
N MET A 19 2.33 -21.58 9.25
CA MET A 19 3.04 -21.22 10.48
C MET A 19 2.28 -20.16 11.29
N ILE A 20 1.77 -19.10 10.66
CA ILE A 20 1.02 -18.06 11.37
C ILE A 20 -0.36 -18.56 11.84
N ASN A 21 -1.02 -19.43 11.06
CA ASN A 21 -2.27 -20.07 11.45
C ASN A 21 -2.10 -20.90 12.72
N PHE A 22 -0.96 -21.59 12.87
CA PHE A 22 -0.63 -22.34 14.08
C PHE A 22 -0.53 -21.42 15.31
N LEU A 23 0.01 -20.20 15.15
CA LEU A 23 0.17 -19.25 16.26
C LEU A 23 -1.09 -18.47 16.63
N THR A 24 -1.98 -18.18 15.67
CA THR A 24 -3.08 -17.22 15.86
C THR A 24 -4.48 -17.75 15.61
N THR A 25 -4.65 -18.86 14.89
CA THR A 25 -5.89 -19.31 14.20
C THR A 25 -6.17 -18.58 12.88
N GLN A 26 -6.96 -19.22 11.99
CA GLN A 26 -7.21 -18.69 10.64
C GLN A 26 -7.92 -17.33 10.63
N GLU A 27 -8.87 -17.10 11.54
CA GLU A 27 -9.66 -15.85 11.61
C GLU A 27 -8.80 -14.63 12.02
N HIS A 28 -7.68 -14.88 12.70
CA HIS A 28 -6.81 -13.85 13.26
C HIS A 28 -5.49 -13.71 12.50
N ASN A 29 -5.31 -14.46 11.41
CA ASN A 29 -4.09 -14.39 10.61
C ASN A 29 -4.06 -13.09 9.78
N PRO A 30 -3.11 -12.15 10.04
CA PRO A 30 -3.04 -10.87 9.35
C PRO A 30 -2.78 -11.01 7.84
N LEU A 31 -2.18 -12.11 7.39
CA LEU A 31 -1.84 -12.34 5.99
C LEU A 31 -3.09 -12.38 5.10
N TYR A 32 -4.23 -12.81 5.64
CA TYR A 32 -5.49 -12.85 4.90
C TYR A 32 -6.09 -11.46 4.67
N PHE A 33 -5.69 -10.46 5.46
CA PHE A 33 -6.23 -9.09 5.41
C PHE A 33 -5.33 -8.10 4.65
N HIS A 34 -4.41 -8.58 3.81
CA HIS A 34 -3.48 -7.77 3.00
C HIS A 34 -4.10 -6.56 2.28
N GLY A 35 -5.33 -6.65 1.75
CA GLY A 35 -6.02 -5.50 1.13
C GLY A 35 -6.69 -4.53 2.12
N ALA A 36 -7.12 -5.05 3.28
CA ALA A 36 -7.80 -4.27 4.32
C ALA A 36 -6.84 -3.51 5.23
N ILE A 37 -5.62 -4.05 5.45
CA ILE A 37 -4.60 -3.44 6.32
C ILE A 37 -4.17 -2.05 5.82
N PRO A 38 -3.81 -1.83 4.53
CA PRO A 38 -3.47 -0.49 4.03
C PRO A 38 -4.61 0.52 4.25
N LEU A 39 -5.86 0.12 4.03
CA LEU A 39 -7.03 0.98 4.25
C LEU A 39 -7.24 1.29 5.74
N TYR A 40 -7.05 0.30 6.61
CA TYR A 40 -7.11 0.50 8.05
C TYR A 40 -6.03 1.49 8.54
N ILE A 41 -4.79 1.36 8.07
CA ILE A 41 -3.71 2.30 8.37
C ILE A 41 -4.02 3.70 7.80
N PHE A 42 -4.60 3.77 6.61
CA PHE A 42 -4.97 5.04 5.97
C PHE A 42 -5.95 5.85 6.83
N TRP A 43 -6.89 5.21 7.55
CA TRP A 43 -7.73 5.92 8.50
C TRP A 43 -6.93 6.63 9.59
N PHE A 44 -5.92 5.98 10.17
CA PHE A 44 -5.04 6.64 11.15
C PHE A 44 -4.23 7.78 10.53
N LEU A 45 -3.81 7.65 9.28
CA LEU A 45 -3.12 8.72 8.56
C LEU A 45 -4.02 9.94 8.38
N ILE A 46 -5.29 9.74 8.04
CA ILE A 46 -6.26 10.84 7.95
C ILE A 46 -6.46 11.50 9.31
N PHE A 47 -6.76 10.73 10.36
CA PHE A 47 -7.00 11.30 11.69
C PHE A 47 -5.77 12.03 12.25
N SER A 48 -4.60 11.40 12.20
CA SER A 48 -3.36 12.06 12.61
C SER A 48 -3.05 13.27 11.73
N GLY A 49 -3.24 13.18 10.41
CA GLY A 49 -3.00 14.28 9.47
C GLY A 49 -3.87 15.50 9.73
N ILE A 50 -5.17 15.31 10.01
CA ILE A 50 -6.09 16.39 10.39
C ILE A 50 -5.59 17.07 11.68
N LEU A 51 -5.21 16.29 12.69
CA LEU A 51 -4.69 16.83 13.95
C LEU A 51 -3.37 17.60 13.76
N LEU A 52 -2.46 17.11 12.91
CA LEU A 52 -1.21 17.81 12.58
C LEU A 52 -1.48 19.10 11.82
N TRP A 53 -2.43 19.08 10.88
CA TRP A 53 -2.78 20.23 10.07
C TRP A 53 -3.27 21.42 10.91
N MET A 54 -4.01 21.17 12.00
CA MET A 54 -4.48 22.23 12.91
C MET A 54 -3.37 23.12 13.48
N TYR A 55 -2.11 22.67 13.47
CA TYR A 55 -0.96 23.39 14.01
C TYR A 55 0.14 23.67 12.98
N TYR A 56 -0.03 23.21 11.74
CA TYR A 56 0.98 23.35 10.68
C TYR A 56 0.83 24.69 9.93
N ILE A 57 1.95 25.37 9.69
CA ILE A 57 1.98 26.66 8.97
C ILE A 57 2.78 26.51 7.66
N PRO A 58 2.13 26.47 6.47
CA PRO A 58 2.79 26.20 5.19
C PRO A 58 3.47 27.46 4.60
N THR A 59 4.45 28.02 5.31
CA THR A 59 5.28 29.15 4.84
C THR A 59 6.75 28.79 4.95
N LEU A 60 7.60 29.35 4.08
CA LEU A 60 9.03 29.04 4.04
C LEU A 60 9.72 29.33 5.39
N GLU A 61 9.26 30.38 6.07
CA GLU A 61 9.77 30.80 7.38
C GLU A 61 9.31 29.88 8.53
N ARG A 62 8.05 29.43 8.52
CA ARG A 62 7.43 28.79 9.69
C ARG A 62 7.12 27.30 9.54
N ALA A 63 7.24 26.71 8.36
CA ALA A 63 6.93 25.30 8.14
C ALA A 63 7.78 24.39 9.05
N TRP A 64 9.11 24.58 9.04
CA TRP A 64 10.03 23.80 9.86
C TRP A 64 9.78 23.99 11.37
N SER A 65 9.60 25.23 11.82
CA SER A 65 9.39 25.54 13.23
C SER A 65 8.03 25.02 13.74
N SER A 66 6.97 25.10 12.93
CA SER A 66 5.67 24.52 13.26
C SER A 66 5.72 22.99 13.40
N VAL A 67 6.48 22.30 12.54
CA VAL A 67 6.69 20.85 12.65
C VAL A 67 7.47 20.49 13.93
N ASN A 68 8.49 21.26 14.28
CA ASN A 68 9.21 21.06 15.54
C ASN A 68 8.35 21.36 16.77
N TYR A 69 7.49 22.36 16.71
CA TYR A 69 6.53 22.66 17.76
C TYR A 69 5.57 21.48 18.00
N ILE A 70 5.10 20.83 16.93
CA ILE A 70 4.27 19.63 17.02
C ILE A 70 5.07 18.41 17.53
N SER A 71 6.32 18.30 17.12
CA SER A 71 7.19 17.15 17.45
C SER A 71 7.83 17.24 18.83
N ALA A 72 7.67 18.36 19.53
CA ALA A 72 8.34 18.64 20.79
C ALA A 72 8.01 17.58 21.86
N LEU A 73 9.06 17.08 22.52
CA LEU A 73 8.93 16.14 23.64
C LEU A 73 8.97 16.90 24.96
N PRO A 74 7.93 16.77 25.83
CA PRO A 74 7.90 17.46 27.13
C PRO A 74 9.11 17.20 28.03
N ILE A 75 9.79 16.06 27.87
CA ILE A 75 10.96 15.63 28.68
C ILE A 75 12.28 16.27 28.21
N ILE A 76 12.36 16.73 26.96
CA ILE A 76 13.62 17.13 26.32
C ILE A 76 13.94 18.61 26.53
N GLN A 77 12.98 19.44 26.93
CA GLN A 77 13.05 20.88 26.69
C GLN A 77 13.13 21.72 27.98
N LYS A 78 14.22 21.56 28.74
CA LYS A 78 14.67 22.55 29.73
C LYS A 78 15.97 23.17 29.21
N GLY A 79 15.83 24.24 28.43
CA GLY A 79 16.94 24.94 27.79
C GLY A 79 16.64 25.14 26.31
N THR A 80 16.21 26.37 25.98
CA THR A 80 16.18 26.98 24.63
C THR A 80 15.31 26.34 23.54
N VAL A 81 14.00 26.58 23.59
CA VAL A 81 13.27 26.96 22.36
C VAL A 81 12.29 28.10 22.70
N SER A 82 12.51 29.25 22.08
CA SER A 82 11.60 30.41 22.16
C SER A 82 10.80 30.54 20.87
N LEU A 83 9.48 30.56 21.00
CA LEU A 83 8.57 31.46 20.27
C LEU A 83 7.90 32.43 21.28
N ALA A 84 8.66 32.82 22.30
CA ALA A 84 8.30 33.48 23.56
C ALA A 84 7.42 32.63 24.51
N ASP A 85 7.99 31.48 24.88
CA ASP A 85 7.66 30.61 26.02
C ASP A 85 6.34 29.82 26.06
N PRO A 86 6.31 28.67 25.35
CA PRO A 86 5.59 27.47 25.73
C PRO A 86 6.56 26.40 26.22
N ALA A 87 6.59 26.21 27.54
CA ALA A 87 6.88 24.94 28.20
C ALA A 87 5.86 23.82 27.86
N SER A 88 5.21 23.81 26.69
CA SER A 88 4.19 22.82 26.34
C SER A 88 4.03 22.68 24.82
N GLY A 89 5.03 22.13 24.13
CA GLY A 89 4.77 21.41 22.89
C GLY A 89 3.47 20.58 23.03
N ILE A 90 2.71 20.44 21.95
CA ILE A 90 1.35 19.90 22.02
C ILE A 90 1.39 18.57 22.80
N PRO A 91 0.59 18.38 23.87
CA PRO A 91 0.54 17.12 24.58
C PRO A 91 0.32 15.97 23.60
N TYR A 92 1.21 14.98 23.61
CA TYR A 92 1.21 13.84 22.69
C TYR A 92 1.41 14.18 21.19
N GLY A 93 1.80 15.41 20.84
CA GLY A 93 2.05 15.83 19.45
C GLY A 93 3.14 15.00 18.76
N SER A 94 4.21 14.67 19.47
CA SER A 94 5.27 13.78 18.98
C SER A 94 4.77 12.37 18.68
N ILE A 95 3.84 11.85 19.48
CA ILE A 95 3.19 10.56 19.25
C ILE A 95 2.28 10.64 18.03
N ILE A 96 1.45 11.69 17.90
CA ILE A 96 0.57 11.88 16.74
C ILE A 96 1.39 11.97 15.45
N ARG A 97 2.49 12.73 15.46
CA ARG A 97 3.41 12.80 14.33
C ARG A 97 4.10 11.46 14.07
N GLY A 98 4.48 10.74 15.12
CA GLY A 98 5.01 9.38 15.04
C GLY A 98 4.02 8.42 14.37
N ILE A 99 2.75 8.43 14.78
CA ILE A 99 1.67 7.65 14.16
C ILE A 99 1.56 8.00 12.67
N HIS A 100 1.59 9.29 12.32
CA HIS A 100 1.52 9.71 10.92
C HIS A 100 2.73 9.22 10.12
N ARG A 101 3.95 9.34 10.67
CA ARG A 101 5.20 8.93 10.02
C ARG A 101 5.31 7.43 9.83
N TYR A 102 5.13 6.66 10.91
CA TYR A 102 5.25 5.19 10.88
C TYR A 102 4.02 4.54 10.25
N GLY A 103 2.85 5.15 10.37
CA GLY A 103 1.66 4.78 9.62
C GLY A 103 1.91 4.89 8.11
N ALA A 104 2.58 5.94 7.64
CA ALA A 104 2.87 6.09 6.21
C ALA A 104 3.80 4.97 5.73
N ALA A 105 4.89 4.72 6.45
CA ALA A 105 5.79 3.60 6.15
C ALA A 105 5.04 2.25 6.17
N GLY A 106 4.22 2.00 7.19
CA GLY A 106 3.40 0.80 7.31
C GLY A 106 2.39 0.65 6.16
N MET A 107 1.77 1.74 5.71
CA MET A 107 0.85 1.76 4.57
C MET A 107 1.57 1.38 3.28
N MET A 108 2.76 1.94 3.01
CA MET A 108 3.55 1.58 1.83
C MET A 108 3.94 0.11 1.84
N ILE A 109 4.47 -0.39 2.97
CA ILE A 109 4.84 -1.80 3.13
C ILE A 109 3.62 -2.70 2.89
N ALA A 110 2.49 -2.42 3.53
CA ALA A 110 1.27 -3.22 3.39
C ALA A 110 0.73 -3.19 1.95
N THR A 111 0.82 -2.04 1.26
CA THR A 111 0.39 -1.89 -0.14
C THR A 111 1.26 -2.73 -1.07
N ILE A 112 2.58 -2.72 -0.89
CA ILE A 112 3.51 -3.55 -1.67
C ILE A 112 3.24 -5.03 -1.40
N LEU A 113 3.08 -5.44 -0.14
CA LEU A 113 2.73 -6.82 0.22
C LEU A 113 1.40 -7.27 -0.38
N HIS A 114 0.39 -6.38 -0.41
CA HIS A 114 -0.89 -6.64 -1.08
C HIS A 114 -0.70 -6.90 -2.58
N MET A 115 0.01 -6.01 -3.27
CA MET A 115 0.30 -6.16 -4.70
C MET A 115 1.07 -7.45 -5.00
N LEU A 116 2.13 -7.75 -4.24
CA LEU A 116 2.94 -8.95 -4.40
C LEU A 116 2.11 -10.22 -4.21
N ARG A 117 1.23 -10.25 -3.20
CA ARG A 117 0.33 -11.39 -2.97
C ARG A 117 -0.63 -11.60 -4.13
N VAL A 118 -1.24 -10.54 -4.67
CA VAL A 118 -2.13 -10.62 -5.84
C VAL A 118 -1.35 -11.07 -7.10
N TYR A 119 -0.11 -10.64 -7.24
CA TYR A 119 0.77 -11.05 -8.34
C TYR A 119 1.15 -12.54 -8.26
N PHE A 120 1.68 -13.00 -7.12
CA PHE A 120 2.14 -14.39 -6.94
C PHE A 120 1.01 -15.42 -6.98
N THR A 121 -0.21 -15.02 -6.63
CA THR A 121 -1.40 -15.88 -6.71
C THR A 121 -2.10 -15.83 -8.07
N ASP A 122 -1.50 -15.16 -9.06
CA ASP A 122 -2.05 -14.95 -10.42
C ASP A 122 -3.46 -14.31 -10.42
N ARG A 123 -3.79 -13.55 -9.37
CA ARG A 123 -5.09 -12.93 -9.16
C ARG A 123 -5.23 -11.55 -9.83
N HIS A 124 -4.31 -11.18 -10.72
CA HIS A 124 -4.29 -9.88 -11.41
C HIS A 124 -4.83 -9.93 -12.85
N ARG A 125 -5.02 -11.12 -13.43
CA ARG A 125 -5.37 -11.32 -14.84
C ARG A 125 -6.88 -11.52 -15.05
N SER A 126 -7.29 -11.71 -16.30
CA SER A 126 -8.68 -11.99 -16.70
C SER A 126 -9.63 -10.91 -16.17
N TRP A 127 -10.78 -11.27 -15.59
CA TRP A 127 -11.75 -10.31 -15.03
C TRP A 127 -11.17 -9.35 -13.98
N ARG A 128 -10.00 -9.66 -13.39
CA ARG A 128 -9.35 -8.83 -12.35
C ARG A 128 -8.33 -7.81 -12.88
N TRP A 129 -8.21 -7.65 -14.20
CA TRP A 129 -7.34 -6.62 -14.76
C TRP A 129 -7.69 -5.21 -14.25
N PHE A 130 -8.98 -4.92 -14.07
CA PHE A 130 -9.44 -3.59 -13.64
C PHE A 130 -9.06 -3.25 -12.19
N PRO A 131 -9.34 -4.10 -11.17
CA PRO A 131 -8.77 -3.93 -9.84
C PRO A 131 -7.24 -3.83 -9.84
N TRP A 132 -6.54 -4.57 -10.69
CA TRP A 132 -5.08 -4.48 -10.78
C TRP A 132 -4.60 -3.11 -11.26
N ILE A 133 -5.13 -2.58 -12.38
CA ILE A 133 -4.75 -1.26 -12.91
C ILE A 133 -5.06 -0.14 -11.91
N THR A 134 -6.24 -0.18 -11.31
CA THR A 134 -6.62 0.79 -10.26
C THR A 134 -5.71 0.66 -9.02
N GLY A 135 -5.27 -0.55 -8.68
CA GLY A 135 -4.29 -0.80 -7.62
C GLY A 135 -2.89 -0.25 -7.93
N VAL A 136 -2.42 -0.36 -9.17
CA VAL A 136 -1.16 0.26 -9.62
C VAL A 136 -1.26 1.79 -9.56
N ALA A 137 -2.40 2.37 -9.98
CA ALA A 137 -2.64 3.80 -9.84
C ALA A 137 -2.64 4.25 -8.36
N LEU A 138 -3.26 3.46 -7.47
CA LEU A 138 -3.22 3.70 -6.01
C LEU A 138 -1.80 3.61 -5.45
N LEU A 139 -0.98 2.65 -5.87
CA LEU A 139 0.42 2.53 -5.44
C LEU A 139 1.22 3.79 -5.80
N VAL A 140 1.10 4.26 -7.04
CA VAL A 140 1.77 5.48 -7.49
C VAL A 140 1.26 6.71 -6.73
N LEU A 141 -0.06 6.81 -6.51
CA LEU A 141 -0.64 7.91 -5.75
C LEU A 141 -0.19 7.91 -4.27
N VAL A 142 -0.12 6.75 -3.62
CA VAL A 142 0.38 6.63 -2.25
C VAL A 142 1.85 7.05 -2.18
N LEU A 143 2.68 6.65 -3.16
CA LEU A 143 4.06 7.10 -3.26
C LEU A 143 4.14 8.63 -3.40
N PHE A 144 3.33 9.20 -4.30
CA PHE A 144 3.27 10.65 -4.53
C PHE A 144 2.87 11.41 -3.26
N VAL A 145 1.76 11.03 -2.61
CA VAL A 145 1.28 11.65 -1.37
C VAL A 145 2.31 11.54 -0.25
N GLY A 146 2.98 10.38 -0.13
CA GLY A 146 4.05 10.22 0.84
C GLY A 146 5.20 11.17 0.58
N ILE A 147 5.70 11.25 -0.65
CA ILE A 147 6.76 12.19 -1.06
C ILE A 147 6.38 13.63 -0.72
N THR A 148 5.19 14.09 -1.11
CA THR A 148 4.76 15.47 -0.82
C THR A 148 4.65 15.73 0.69
N GLY A 149 4.35 14.72 1.50
CA GLY A 149 4.39 14.82 2.97
C GLY A 149 5.79 15.10 3.53
N TYR A 150 6.86 14.57 2.91
CA TYR A 150 8.24 14.93 3.29
C TYR A 150 8.56 16.38 2.93
N LEU A 151 8.04 16.88 1.81
CA LEU A 151 8.28 18.25 1.38
C LEU A 151 7.71 19.27 2.39
N LEU A 152 6.64 18.92 3.11
CA LEU A 152 6.02 19.77 4.12
C LEU A 152 6.86 19.97 5.39
N VAL A 153 7.85 19.11 5.65
CA VAL A 153 8.74 19.26 6.82
C VAL A 153 9.65 20.48 6.67
N TRP A 154 9.98 20.84 5.42
CA TRP A 154 10.79 22.00 5.07
C TRP A 154 12.16 22.09 5.78
N ASP A 155 12.80 20.94 5.99
CA ASP A 155 14.21 20.83 6.35
C ASP A 155 15.11 20.87 5.08
N ASN A 156 16.44 20.91 5.25
CA ASN A 156 17.37 20.90 4.11
C ASN A 156 17.18 19.67 3.21
N ARG A 157 16.77 18.52 3.77
CA ARG A 157 16.36 17.36 2.99
C ARG A 157 15.14 17.68 2.11
N ALA A 158 14.08 18.24 2.66
CA ALA A 158 12.86 18.59 1.91
C ALA A 158 13.17 19.58 0.78
N TYR A 159 14.08 20.52 1.00
CA TYR A 159 14.59 21.41 -0.05
C TYR A 159 15.33 20.65 -1.14
N ALA A 160 16.26 19.75 -0.79
CA ALA A 160 16.95 18.90 -1.76
C ALA A 160 15.97 18.02 -2.57
N LEU A 161 15.00 17.39 -1.90
CA LEU A 161 13.94 16.61 -2.55
C LEU A 161 13.11 17.46 -3.50
N THR A 162 12.80 18.70 -3.13
CA THR A 162 12.07 19.66 -3.98
C THR A 162 12.84 19.91 -5.28
N VAL A 163 14.13 20.24 -5.19
CA VAL A 163 14.99 20.51 -6.35
C VAL A 163 15.16 19.26 -7.23
N TRP A 164 15.34 18.09 -6.62
CA TRP A 164 15.45 16.83 -7.35
C TRP A 164 14.14 16.42 -8.03
N THR A 165 12.99 16.59 -7.37
CA THR A 165 11.67 16.33 -7.97
C THR A 165 11.40 17.30 -9.11
N GLN A 166 11.70 18.59 -8.94
CA GLN A 166 11.60 19.57 -10.01
C GLN A 166 12.42 19.14 -11.24
N SER A 167 13.69 18.77 -11.02
CA SER A 167 14.59 18.32 -12.09
C SER A 167 14.10 17.01 -12.75
N PHE A 168 13.55 16.09 -11.95
CA PHE A 168 12.99 14.84 -12.44
C PHE A 168 11.75 15.08 -13.32
N ILE A 169 10.84 15.97 -12.91
CA ILE A 169 9.65 16.36 -13.69
C ILE A 169 10.07 17.10 -14.97
N ALA A 170 11.05 18.00 -14.89
CA ALA A 170 11.55 18.77 -16.02
C ALA A 170 12.11 17.89 -17.16
N ALA A 171 12.57 16.68 -16.84
CA ALA A 171 13.08 15.72 -17.82
C ALA A 171 11.99 15.05 -18.69
N ILE A 172 10.70 15.26 -18.39
CA ILE A 172 9.60 14.74 -19.21
C ILE A 172 9.58 15.48 -20.56
N PRO A 173 9.60 14.77 -21.71
CA PRO A 173 9.51 15.39 -23.02
C PRO A 173 8.22 16.20 -23.19
N LEU A 174 8.30 17.30 -23.94
CA LEU A 174 7.20 18.20 -24.33
C LEU A 174 6.59 19.02 -23.20
N ILE A 175 6.23 18.41 -22.06
CA ILE A 175 5.48 19.07 -20.98
C ILE A 175 6.30 19.30 -19.70
N GLY A 176 7.49 18.73 -19.59
CA GLY A 176 8.26 18.69 -18.34
C GLY A 176 8.60 20.06 -17.77
N ALA A 177 9.03 21.02 -18.61
CA ALA A 177 9.35 22.37 -18.15
C ALA A 177 8.13 23.08 -17.54
N SER A 178 6.98 23.05 -18.22
CA SER A 178 5.74 23.65 -17.73
C SER A 178 5.22 22.94 -16.48
N LEU A 179 5.30 21.61 -16.43
CA LEU A 179 4.86 20.82 -15.28
C LEU A 179 5.78 21.03 -14.06
N SER A 180 7.07 21.21 -14.28
CA SER A 180 8.07 21.54 -13.26
C SER A 180 7.82 22.93 -12.67
N ASN A 181 7.56 23.94 -13.50
CA ASN A 181 7.17 25.28 -13.04
C ASN A 181 5.84 25.25 -12.27
N PHE A 182 4.87 24.47 -12.78
CA PHE A 182 3.63 24.18 -12.05
C PHE A 182 3.87 23.41 -10.75
N PHE A 183 4.91 22.60 -10.63
CA PHE A 183 5.18 21.91 -9.37
C PHE A 183 5.62 22.91 -8.28
N ILE A 184 6.49 23.86 -8.60
CA ILE A 184 7.02 24.84 -7.63
C ILE A 184 6.25 26.17 -7.55
N ALA A 185 5.19 26.36 -8.32
CA ALA A 185 4.39 27.60 -8.33
C ALA A 185 5.06 28.83 -8.96
N GLY A 186 6.00 28.64 -9.88
CA GLY A 186 6.66 29.72 -10.61
C GLY A 186 8.10 29.37 -10.98
N ASP A 187 8.93 30.39 -11.18
CA ASP A 187 10.34 30.24 -11.55
C ASP A 187 11.27 30.04 -10.33
N VAL A 188 10.80 30.45 -9.14
CA VAL A 188 11.53 30.37 -7.88
C VAL A 188 10.63 29.81 -6.78
N ILE A 189 11.27 29.20 -5.78
CA ILE A 189 10.57 28.66 -4.61
C ILE A 189 10.11 29.82 -3.73
N THR A 190 8.82 29.83 -3.41
CA THR A 190 8.14 30.86 -2.58
C THR A 190 7.17 30.20 -1.60
N ASP A 191 6.47 30.98 -0.77
CA ASP A 191 5.41 30.45 0.08
C ASP A 191 4.29 29.73 -0.71
N TYR A 192 4.04 30.15 -1.95
CA TYR A 192 3.08 29.47 -2.83
C TYR A 192 3.51 28.04 -3.17
N THR A 193 4.81 27.74 -3.18
CA THR A 193 5.34 26.39 -3.37
C THR A 193 4.86 25.47 -2.24
N LEU A 194 5.01 25.91 -0.98
CA LEU A 194 4.61 25.13 0.19
C LEU A 194 3.09 24.96 0.29
N ILE A 195 2.32 26.01 0.01
CA ILE A 195 0.85 25.92 -0.07
C ILE A 195 0.44 24.89 -1.13
N ARG A 196 1.14 24.83 -2.27
CA ARG A 196 0.88 23.87 -3.33
C ARG A 196 1.25 22.44 -2.92
N PHE A 197 2.39 22.24 -2.24
CA PHE A 197 2.73 20.93 -1.69
C PHE A 197 1.71 20.46 -0.65
N PHE A 198 1.19 21.38 0.17
CA PHE A 198 0.14 21.08 1.12
C PHE A 198 -1.14 20.62 0.40
N PHE A 199 -1.54 21.34 -0.67
CA PHE A 199 -2.63 20.92 -1.53
C PHE A 199 -2.39 19.55 -2.19
N PHE A 200 -1.21 19.29 -2.73
CA PHE A 200 -0.89 17.99 -3.33
C PHE A 200 -0.95 16.85 -2.32
N HIS A 201 -0.49 17.07 -1.09
CA HIS A 201 -0.54 16.07 -0.04
C HIS A 201 -1.97 15.79 0.42
N VAL A 202 -2.73 16.81 0.83
CA VAL A 202 -4.09 16.64 1.35
C VAL A 202 -5.09 16.30 0.24
N GLY A 203 -5.00 16.99 -0.90
CA GLY A 203 -5.83 16.72 -2.08
C GLY A 203 -5.53 15.35 -2.70
N GLY A 204 -4.26 14.95 -2.75
CA GLY A 204 -3.86 13.60 -3.15
C GLY A 204 -4.38 12.53 -2.19
N ALA A 205 -4.33 12.78 -0.87
CA ALA A 205 -4.94 11.89 0.12
C ALA A 205 -6.46 11.78 -0.07
N ALA A 206 -7.16 12.88 -0.36
CA ALA A 206 -8.59 12.82 -0.68
C ALA A 206 -8.86 12.01 -1.96
N LEU A 207 -8.01 12.13 -2.98
CA LEU A 207 -8.13 11.37 -4.22
C LEU A 207 -7.95 9.85 -4.01
N ILE A 208 -7.21 9.42 -2.98
CA ILE A 208 -7.11 8.00 -2.61
C ILE A 208 -8.50 7.43 -2.33
N PHE A 209 -9.44 8.15 -1.68
CA PHE A 209 -10.79 7.64 -1.44
C PHE A 209 -11.57 7.37 -2.73
N VAL A 210 -11.47 8.29 -3.70
CA VAL A 210 -12.15 8.15 -5.00
C VAL A 210 -11.58 6.97 -5.79
N LEU A 211 -10.25 6.82 -5.81
CA LEU A 211 -9.62 5.67 -6.44
C LEU A 211 -9.87 4.38 -5.69
N MET A 212 -9.98 4.41 -4.36
CA MET A 212 -10.32 3.23 -3.54
C MET A 212 -11.74 2.75 -3.83
N TRP A 213 -12.70 3.67 -3.94
CA TRP A 213 -14.05 3.34 -4.40
C TRP A 213 -14.02 2.65 -5.77
N THR A 214 -13.25 3.22 -6.71
CA THR A 214 -13.07 2.65 -8.04
C THR A 214 -12.41 1.27 -7.99
N HIS A 215 -11.45 1.07 -7.09
CA HIS A 215 -10.77 -0.21 -6.89
C HIS A 215 -11.71 -1.30 -6.36
N PHE A 216 -12.71 -0.94 -5.54
CA PHE A 216 -13.66 -1.87 -4.93
C PHE A 216 -14.92 -2.15 -5.76
N ILE A 217 -15.34 -1.25 -6.64
CA ILE A 217 -16.64 -1.34 -7.32
C ILE A 217 -16.83 -2.62 -8.17
N ARG A 218 -15.73 -3.25 -8.60
CA ARG A 218 -15.74 -4.52 -9.36
C ARG A 218 -15.41 -5.75 -8.51
N LEU A 219 -15.34 -5.62 -7.19
CA LEU A 219 -15.13 -6.72 -6.26
C LEU A 219 -16.45 -7.13 -5.62
N LYS A 220 -16.81 -8.41 -5.76
CA LYS A 220 -17.94 -9.02 -5.05
C LYS A 220 -17.44 -9.40 -3.65
N TYR A 221 -17.84 -8.65 -2.63
CA TYR A 221 -17.43 -8.82 -1.21
C TYR A 221 -15.97 -8.45 -0.89
N PRO A 222 -15.55 -7.17 -1.07
CA PRO A 222 -14.25 -6.72 -0.62
C PRO A 222 -14.19 -6.72 0.91
N VAL A 223 -13.17 -7.36 1.48
CA VAL A 223 -12.86 -7.22 2.91
C VAL A 223 -12.16 -5.87 3.10
N VAL A 224 -12.85 -4.93 3.73
CA VAL A 224 -12.37 -3.55 3.94
C VAL A 224 -11.87 -3.26 5.35
N THR A 225 -12.17 -4.15 6.31
CA THR A 225 -11.70 -4.06 7.69
C THR A 225 -11.09 -5.38 8.13
N PRO A 226 -9.85 -5.39 8.68
CA PRO A 226 -9.27 -6.59 9.25
C PRO A 226 -10.02 -7.07 10.52
N SER A 227 -9.69 -8.28 10.97
CA SER A 227 -10.17 -8.80 12.26
C SER A 227 -9.69 -7.92 13.44
N ARG A 228 -10.41 -7.94 14.56
CA ARG A 228 -10.11 -7.09 15.73
C ARG A 228 -8.69 -7.30 16.26
N SER A 229 -8.20 -8.54 16.32
CA SER A 229 -6.84 -8.82 16.75
C SER A 229 -5.80 -8.22 15.80
N THR A 230 -6.01 -8.34 14.49
CA THR A 230 -5.15 -7.74 13.46
C THR A 230 -5.12 -6.23 13.60
N ASN A 231 -6.27 -5.61 13.85
CA ASN A 231 -6.39 -4.17 14.09
C ASN A 231 -5.57 -3.72 15.30
N PHE A 232 -5.66 -4.44 16.42
CA PHE A 232 -4.84 -4.15 17.61
C PHE A 232 -3.36 -4.41 17.39
N LEU A 233 -2.99 -5.44 16.65
CA LEU A 233 -1.61 -5.75 16.30
C LEU A 233 -1.00 -4.63 15.47
N VAL A 234 -1.66 -4.22 14.38
CA VAL A 234 -1.19 -3.15 13.49
C VAL A 234 -1.09 -1.83 14.25
N LEU A 235 -2.11 -1.47 15.02
CA LEU A 235 -2.08 -0.25 15.84
C LEU A 235 -0.98 -0.30 16.91
N GLY A 236 -0.84 -1.44 17.60
CA GLY A 236 0.20 -1.65 18.60
C GLY A 236 1.60 -1.48 18.03
N PHE A 237 1.88 -2.03 16.84
CA PHE A 237 3.18 -1.86 16.18
C PHE A 237 3.46 -0.38 15.84
N ILE A 238 2.46 0.34 15.32
CA ILE A 238 2.59 1.77 15.01
C ILE A 238 2.83 2.60 16.28
N LEU A 239 2.09 2.32 17.36
CA LEU A 239 2.25 3.03 18.63
C LEU A 239 3.60 2.75 19.29
N VAL A 240 4.05 1.50 19.28
CA VAL A 240 5.38 1.12 19.78
C VAL A 240 6.47 1.82 18.95
N ALA A 241 6.36 1.83 17.62
CA ALA A 241 7.31 2.56 16.77
C ALA A 241 7.29 4.07 17.06
N ALA A 242 6.10 4.66 17.20
CA ALA A 242 5.92 6.09 17.51
C ALA A 242 6.49 6.49 18.87
N GLY A 243 6.36 5.62 19.88
CA GLY A 243 6.88 5.86 21.23
C GLY A 243 8.37 5.56 21.38
N ALA A 244 8.85 4.47 20.77
CA ALA A 244 10.25 4.03 20.88
C ALA A 244 11.19 4.86 20.00
N ILE A 245 10.71 5.32 18.84
CA ILE A 245 11.50 6.10 17.89
C ILE A 245 10.72 7.39 17.62
N PRO A 246 10.82 8.42 18.47
CA PRO A 246 10.09 9.66 18.24
C PRO A 246 10.48 10.26 16.89
N ALA A 247 9.48 10.60 16.07
CA ALA A 247 9.70 11.30 14.81
C ALA A 247 10.03 12.76 15.14
N ILE A 248 11.31 13.05 15.42
CA ILE A 248 11.84 14.38 15.74
C ILE A 248 13.00 14.71 14.80
N ASN A 249 13.19 16.01 14.53
CA ASN A 249 14.36 16.49 13.79
C ASN A 249 15.58 16.46 14.71
N ILE A 250 16.73 16.02 14.20
CA ILE A 250 17.94 15.89 15.00
C ILE A 250 18.64 17.25 15.08
N THR A 251 18.80 17.78 16.30
CA THR A 251 19.49 19.04 16.57
C THR A 251 20.78 18.81 17.37
N GLN A 252 21.70 19.79 17.32
CA GLN A 252 22.92 19.74 18.14
C GLN A 252 22.61 19.64 19.64
N GLU A 253 21.60 20.38 20.11
CA GLU A 253 21.14 20.34 21.51
C GLU A 253 20.66 18.95 21.93
N LEU A 254 19.95 18.25 21.03
CA LEU A 254 19.43 16.91 21.28
C LEU A 254 20.57 15.88 21.41
N ILE A 255 21.59 15.96 20.54
CA ILE A 255 22.78 15.08 20.63
C ILE A 255 23.59 15.36 21.88
N ALA A 256 23.75 16.64 22.26
CA ALA A 256 24.43 17.01 23.50
C ALA A 256 23.73 16.42 24.74
N LYS A 257 22.39 16.31 24.72
CA LYS A 257 21.59 15.74 25.80
C LYS A 257 21.52 14.20 25.77
N TYR A 258 21.60 13.58 24.60
CA TYR A 258 21.56 12.12 24.41
C TYR A 258 22.74 11.65 23.56
N PRO A 259 23.90 11.36 24.19
CA PRO A 259 25.11 10.94 23.47
C PRO A 259 24.96 9.67 22.63
N SER A 260 23.94 8.84 22.92
CA SER A 260 23.58 7.67 22.09
C SER A 260 23.11 8.04 20.68
N LEU A 261 22.78 9.31 20.41
CA LEU A 261 22.43 9.83 19.09
C LEU A 261 23.63 10.37 18.30
N SER A 262 24.85 10.25 18.84
CA SER A 262 26.08 10.77 18.19
C SER A 262 26.32 10.22 16.79
N ASP A 263 25.99 8.95 16.51
CA ASP A 263 26.07 8.35 15.17
C ASP A 263 25.16 9.05 14.15
N GLN A 264 24.13 9.75 14.62
CA GLN A 264 23.19 10.47 13.77
C GLN A 264 23.63 11.93 13.51
N ALA A 265 24.77 12.35 14.06
CA ALA A 265 25.29 13.71 13.90
C ALA A 265 25.53 14.09 12.44
N ALA A 266 25.84 13.12 11.58
CA ALA A 266 25.99 13.29 10.14
C ALA A 266 24.71 13.83 9.45
N TYR A 267 23.53 13.66 10.07
CA TYR A 267 22.24 14.08 9.51
C TYR A 267 21.70 15.39 10.10
N ILE A 268 22.39 16.02 11.04
CA ILE A 268 21.94 17.31 11.63
C ILE A 268 21.75 18.38 10.56
N ALA A 269 22.71 18.47 9.63
CA ALA A 269 22.61 19.42 8.52
C ALA A 269 21.40 19.14 7.63
N SER A 270 21.03 17.86 7.45
CA SER A 270 19.86 17.44 6.68
C SER A 270 18.53 17.80 7.36
N ASP A 271 18.47 17.71 8.69
CA ASP A 271 17.25 17.96 9.49
C ASP A 271 17.12 19.44 9.94
N ALA A 272 18.15 20.26 9.71
CA ALA A 272 18.14 21.70 9.96
C ALA A 272 17.15 22.45 9.02
N PRO A 273 16.71 23.67 9.38
CA PRO A 273 15.82 24.46 8.53
C PRO A 273 16.39 24.62 7.12
N ALA A 274 15.52 24.57 6.11
CA ALA A 274 15.92 24.70 4.71
C ALA A 274 16.68 26.01 4.44
N ASN A 275 17.90 25.89 3.91
CA ASN A 275 18.71 27.01 3.43
C ASN A 275 18.63 27.07 1.90
N ILE A 276 17.75 27.91 1.38
CA ILE A 276 17.55 28.09 -0.06
C ILE A 276 18.84 28.63 -0.67
N GLY A 277 19.37 27.90 -1.65
CA GLY A 277 20.64 28.21 -2.32
C GLY A 277 21.81 27.31 -1.91
N SER A 278 21.67 26.49 -0.86
CA SER A 278 22.68 25.50 -0.47
C SER A 278 22.08 24.10 -0.39
N LEU A 279 22.56 23.18 -1.22
CA LEU A 279 22.19 21.76 -1.13
C LEU A 279 23.11 21.03 -0.15
N VAL A 280 22.51 20.20 0.71
CA VAL A 280 23.26 19.32 1.60
C VAL A 280 23.78 18.09 0.85
N SER A 281 25.00 17.64 1.18
CA SER A 281 25.64 16.50 0.52
C SER A 281 25.16 15.14 1.05
N ASN A 282 24.77 15.07 2.33
CA ASN A 282 24.31 13.85 2.98
C ASN A 282 22.85 14.01 3.41
N VAL A 283 21.96 13.27 2.75
CA VAL A 283 20.53 13.25 3.06
C VAL A 283 20.18 11.94 3.74
N ARG A 284 19.37 12.01 4.81
CA ARG A 284 18.82 10.82 5.45
C ARG A 284 17.70 10.24 4.60
N TYR A 285 18.00 9.19 3.84
CA TYR A 285 17.04 8.49 2.99
C TYR A 285 16.09 7.59 3.78
N ASP A 286 14.80 7.70 3.47
CA ASP A 286 13.78 6.72 3.84
C ASP A 286 13.60 5.73 2.68
N VAL A 287 13.76 4.43 2.96
CA VAL A 287 13.73 3.39 1.92
C VAL A 287 12.38 3.27 1.21
N TRP A 288 11.27 3.66 1.86
CA TRP A 288 9.93 3.40 1.34
C TRP A 288 9.43 4.50 0.40
N TYR A 289 9.72 5.76 0.74
CA TYR A 289 9.24 6.91 -0.05
C TYR A 289 10.36 7.63 -0.79
N MET A 290 11.61 7.53 -0.33
CA MET A 290 12.73 8.25 -0.94
C MET A 290 13.59 7.38 -1.86
N PHE A 291 13.20 6.13 -2.13
CA PHE A 291 13.90 5.28 -3.10
C PHE A 291 14.00 5.88 -4.52
N PRO A 292 13.05 6.70 -5.03
CA PRO A 292 13.23 7.35 -6.34
C PRO A 292 14.45 8.26 -6.35
N TYR A 293 14.72 8.97 -5.26
CA TYR A 293 15.88 9.85 -5.13
C TYR A 293 17.19 9.08 -4.98
N TYR A 294 17.16 7.94 -4.29
CA TYR A 294 18.29 7.00 -4.27
C TYR A 294 18.64 6.54 -5.71
N LEU A 295 17.64 6.26 -6.55
CA LEU A 295 17.88 5.93 -7.96
C LEU A 295 18.44 7.12 -8.74
N ILE A 296 17.96 8.34 -8.49
CA ILE A 296 18.50 9.56 -9.12
C ILE A 296 19.97 9.75 -8.76
N GLU A 297 20.34 9.54 -7.48
CA GLU A 297 21.72 9.66 -7.02
C GLU A 297 22.63 8.62 -7.70
N LYS A 298 22.19 7.36 -7.80
CA LYS A 298 23.03 6.25 -8.32
C LYS A 298 23.04 6.12 -9.84
N LEU A 299 21.92 6.39 -10.51
CA LEU A 299 21.73 6.14 -11.94
C LEU A 299 21.52 7.43 -12.75
N GLY A 300 21.49 8.59 -12.10
CA GLY A 300 21.07 9.85 -12.70
C GLY A 300 19.57 9.92 -12.95
N ILE A 301 19.09 11.10 -13.36
CA ILE A 301 17.66 11.35 -13.64
C ILE A 301 17.14 10.42 -14.75
N THR A 302 17.89 10.26 -15.84
CA THR A 302 17.51 9.40 -16.96
C THR A 302 17.42 7.94 -16.54
N GLY A 303 18.38 7.44 -15.76
CA GLY A 303 18.36 6.07 -15.25
C GLY A 303 17.18 5.82 -14.31
N ALA A 304 16.89 6.79 -13.42
CA ALA A 304 15.71 6.72 -12.56
C ALA A 304 14.40 6.68 -13.35
N TRP A 305 14.26 7.49 -14.42
CA TRP A 305 13.11 7.46 -15.32
C TRP A 305 12.93 6.09 -15.99
N TRP A 306 14.01 5.47 -16.45
CA TRP A 306 13.95 4.13 -17.02
C TRP A 306 13.49 3.11 -16.00
N VAL A 307 14.07 3.08 -14.80
CA VAL A 307 13.72 2.10 -13.77
C VAL A 307 12.26 2.26 -13.33
N LEU A 308 11.83 3.48 -13.00
CA LEU A 308 10.47 3.77 -12.51
C LEU A 308 9.43 3.65 -13.62
N GLY A 309 9.73 4.17 -14.81
CA GLY A 309 8.84 4.13 -15.97
C GLY A 309 8.64 2.71 -16.48
N VAL A 310 9.72 1.96 -16.70
CA VAL A 310 9.63 0.58 -17.18
C VAL A 310 8.95 -0.32 -16.15
N SER A 311 9.29 -0.20 -14.85
CA SER A 311 8.61 -1.00 -13.82
C SER A 311 7.11 -0.72 -13.77
N THR A 312 6.69 0.55 -13.88
CA THR A 312 5.27 0.94 -13.92
C THR A 312 4.58 0.39 -15.18
N ILE A 313 5.21 0.50 -16.34
CA ILE A 313 4.68 -0.05 -17.61
C ILE A 313 4.55 -1.57 -17.53
N LEU A 314 5.55 -2.27 -16.97
CA LEU A 314 5.50 -3.71 -16.77
C LEU A 314 4.33 -4.11 -15.86
N LEU A 315 4.07 -3.36 -14.79
CA LEU A 315 2.92 -3.58 -13.92
C LEU A 315 1.61 -3.34 -14.68
N ILE A 316 1.49 -2.27 -15.48
CA ILE A 316 0.29 -1.97 -16.27
C ILE A 316 0.03 -3.04 -17.34
N VAL A 317 1.08 -3.58 -17.96
CA VAL A 317 0.96 -4.59 -19.03
C VAL A 317 0.79 -6.01 -18.48
N ALA A 318 1.24 -6.27 -17.25
CA ALA A 318 1.16 -7.58 -16.59
C ALA A 318 -0.19 -8.33 -16.73
N PRO A 319 -1.37 -7.70 -16.55
CA PRO A 319 -2.64 -8.41 -16.66
C PRO A 319 -3.00 -8.85 -18.08
N PHE A 320 -2.39 -8.22 -19.09
CA PHE A 320 -2.64 -8.49 -20.52
C PHE A 320 -1.66 -9.49 -21.11
N TYR A 321 -0.63 -9.88 -20.37
CA TYR A 321 0.27 -10.94 -20.80
C TYR A 321 -0.52 -12.26 -20.93
N PRO A 322 -0.49 -12.94 -22.10
CA PRO A 322 -1.32 -14.11 -22.34
C PRO A 322 -1.08 -15.19 -21.27
N LYS A 323 -2.18 -15.68 -20.70
CA LYS A 323 -2.16 -16.94 -19.96
C LYS A 323 -2.11 -18.06 -21.00
N ASP A 324 -1.16 -18.98 -20.90
CA ASP A 324 -1.23 -20.24 -21.65
C ASP A 324 -2.61 -20.88 -21.41
N ARG A 325 -3.17 -21.53 -22.44
CA ARG A 325 -4.49 -22.18 -22.52
C ARG A 325 -5.31 -22.17 -21.20
N ARG A 326 -6.48 -21.52 -21.21
CA ARG A 326 -7.49 -21.66 -20.14
C ARG A 326 -8.04 -23.09 -20.14
N ASP A 327 -7.27 -24.03 -19.61
CA ASP A 327 -7.59 -25.45 -19.57
C ASP A 327 -8.32 -25.86 -18.27
N ASN A 328 -8.33 -24.96 -17.28
CA ASN A 328 -8.93 -25.23 -15.97
C ASN A 328 -10.21 -24.42 -15.71
N ILE A 329 -11.06 -24.26 -16.72
CA ILE A 329 -12.34 -23.56 -16.55
C ILE A 329 -13.28 -24.45 -15.72
N ALA A 330 -14.03 -23.86 -14.80
CA ALA A 330 -15.02 -24.62 -14.03
C ALA A 330 -16.07 -25.25 -14.95
N GLU A 331 -16.35 -26.52 -14.76
CA GLU A 331 -17.33 -27.30 -15.53
C GLU A 331 -18.46 -27.78 -14.62
N VAL A 332 -19.69 -27.78 -15.12
CA VAL A 332 -20.88 -28.19 -14.37
C VAL A 332 -21.25 -29.61 -14.76
N ILE A 333 -21.27 -30.53 -13.78
CA ILE A 333 -21.76 -31.89 -13.96
C ILE A 333 -23.29 -31.87 -13.90
N GLU A 334 -23.92 -31.87 -15.07
CA GLU A 334 -25.37 -31.74 -15.18
C GLU A 334 -26.12 -32.78 -14.34
N ALA A 335 -25.65 -34.02 -14.31
CA ALA A 335 -26.28 -35.13 -13.57
C ALA A 335 -26.38 -34.86 -12.05
N LYS A 336 -25.45 -34.09 -11.48
CA LYS A 336 -25.41 -33.77 -10.05
C LYS A 336 -26.02 -32.41 -9.73
N CYS A 337 -26.20 -31.53 -10.73
CA CYS A 337 -26.67 -30.18 -10.51
C CYS A 337 -28.15 -30.15 -10.10
N THR A 338 -28.40 -29.60 -8.90
CA THR A 338 -29.74 -29.46 -8.30
C THR A 338 -30.36 -28.08 -8.53
N GLY A 339 -29.61 -27.12 -9.08
CA GLY A 339 -30.10 -25.76 -9.30
C GLY A 339 -30.18 -24.88 -8.04
N CYS A 340 -29.54 -25.26 -6.93
CA CYS A 340 -29.60 -24.58 -5.62
C CYS A 340 -28.92 -23.19 -5.54
N THR A 341 -28.28 -22.70 -6.60
CA THR A 341 -27.70 -21.35 -6.75
C THR A 341 -26.47 -20.97 -5.93
N PHE A 342 -26.03 -21.77 -4.93
CA PHE A 342 -24.87 -21.45 -4.09
C PHE A 342 -23.61 -21.07 -4.89
N CYS A 343 -23.26 -21.85 -5.90
CA CYS A 343 -22.12 -21.58 -6.77
C CYS A 343 -22.21 -20.23 -7.50
N SER A 344 -23.41 -19.78 -7.89
CA SER A 344 -23.62 -18.48 -8.55
C SER A 344 -23.50 -17.33 -7.54
N LEU A 345 -24.05 -17.50 -6.34
CA LEU A 345 -23.96 -16.52 -5.26
C LEU A 345 -22.51 -16.35 -4.80
N ASP A 346 -21.77 -17.44 -4.64
CA ASP A 346 -20.40 -17.41 -4.14
C ASP A 346 -19.36 -17.06 -5.21
N CYS A 347 -19.69 -17.17 -6.50
CA CYS A 347 -18.76 -16.81 -7.57
C CYS A 347 -18.47 -15.29 -7.54
N PRO A 348 -17.25 -14.85 -7.20
CA PRO A 348 -16.95 -13.43 -7.07
C PRO A 348 -16.71 -12.74 -8.43
N PHE A 349 -16.73 -13.50 -9.51
CA PHE A 349 -16.52 -13.03 -10.89
C PHE A 349 -17.80 -12.99 -11.70
N GLU A 350 -18.93 -13.41 -11.09
CA GLU A 350 -20.20 -13.61 -11.80
C GLU A 350 -20.01 -14.47 -13.06
N ALA A 351 -19.11 -15.46 -12.95
CA ALA A 351 -18.83 -16.42 -14.00
C ALA A 351 -19.83 -17.57 -14.01
N ILE A 352 -20.78 -17.63 -13.08
CA ILE A 352 -21.82 -18.66 -13.01
C ILE A 352 -23.18 -17.99 -13.00
N THR A 353 -23.97 -18.31 -14.01
CA THR A 353 -25.37 -17.87 -14.15
C THR A 353 -26.31 -19.05 -14.06
N MET A 354 -27.44 -18.86 -13.40
CA MET A 354 -28.50 -19.86 -13.35
C MET A 354 -29.39 -19.70 -14.58
N GLN A 355 -29.62 -20.80 -15.30
CA GLN A 355 -30.51 -20.85 -16.46
C GLN A 355 -31.60 -21.90 -16.23
N ASP A 356 -32.72 -21.76 -16.94
CA ASP A 356 -33.78 -22.76 -16.91
C ASP A 356 -33.32 -24.06 -17.56
N ARG A 357 -33.64 -25.18 -16.92
CA ARG A 357 -33.37 -26.51 -17.45
C ARG A 357 -34.48 -26.94 -18.41
N ALA A 358 -34.15 -27.83 -19.35
CA ALA A 358 -35.12 -28.40 -20.28
C ALA A 358 -36.37 -28.96 -19.56
N PRO A 359 -37.56 -28.83 -20.19
CA PRO A 359 -38.82 -29.33 -19.65
C PRO A 359 -38.76 -30.83 -19.33
N GLY A 360 -39.27 -31.24 -18.15
CA GLY A 360 -39.31 -32.64 -17.71
C GLY A 360 -38.16 -33.07 -16.80
N SER A 361 -37.20 -32.19 -16.51
CA SER A 361 -36.16 -32.47 -15.52
C SER A 361 -36.64 -32.28 -14.08
N LYS A 362 -36.01 -32.99 -13.14
CA LYS A 362 -36.36 -32.94 -11.69
C LYS A 362 -36.18 -31.55 -11.08
N PHE A 363 -35.25 -30.75 -11.61
CA PHE A 363 -34.87 -29.45 -11.06
C PHE A 363 -35.06 -28.36 -12.12
N LYS A 364 -35.60 -27.21 -11.70
CA LYS A 364 -35.95 -26.12 -12.63
C LYS A 364 -34.74 -25.38 -13.21
N LEU A 365 -33.65 -25.28 -12.45
CA LEU A 365 -32.49 -24.48 -12.80
C LEU A 365 -31.25 -25.35 -13.01
N ILE A 366 -30.34 -24.87 -13.86
CA ILE A 366 -28.99 -25.41 -14.07
C ILE A 366 -27.97 -24.28 -13.99
N ALA A 367 -26.80 -24.56 -13.40
CA ALA A 367 -25.69 -23.62 -13.39
C ALA A 367 -24.96 -23.67 -14.75
N VAL A 368 -24.65 -22.51 -15.32
CA VAL A 368 -23.90 -22.39 -16.58
C VAL A 368 -22.71 -21.47 -16.34
N VAL A 369 -21.52 -21.93 -16.74
CA VAL A 369 -20.27 -21.20 -16.55
C VAL A 369 -19.97 -20.32 -17.77
N GLN A 370 -19.75 -19.03 -17.53
CA GLN A 370 -19.26 -18.08 -18.53
C GLN A 370 -17.73 -18.10 -18.55
N GLU A 371 -17.17 -18.81 -19.53
CA GLU A 371 -15.73 -19.00 -19.72
C GLU A 371 -14.92 -17.69 -19.67
N ALA A 372 -15.44 -16.63 -20.29
CA ALA A 372 -14.78 -15.33 -20.37
C ALA A 372 -14.53 -14.71 -18.98
N ARG A 373 -15.44 -14.94 -18.03
CA ARG A 373 -15.40 -14.39 -16.67
C ARG A 373 -14.73 -15.32 -15.66
N CYS A 374 -14.65 -16.62 -15.95
CA CYS A 374 -14.08 -17.60 -15.05
C CYS A 374 -12.59 -17.33 -14.80
N SER A 375 -12.19 -17.30 -13.53
CA SER A 375 -10.80 -17.09 -13.11
C SER A 375 -10.11 -18.38 -12.64
N GLU A 376 -10.76 -19.54 -12.76
CA GLU A 376 -10.20 -20.84 -12.35
C GLU A 376 -9.84 -20.91 -10.84
N CYS A 377 -10.59 -20.18 -9.99
CA CYS A 377 -10.27 -20.05 -8.57
C CYS A 377 -10.78 -21.19 -7.67
N GLY A 378 -11.74 -21.99 -8.13
CA GLY A 378 -12.31 -23.12 -7.39
C GLY A 378 -13.32 -22.79 -6.29
N ILE A 379 -13.67 -21.52 -6.05
CA ILE A 379 -14.65 -21.13 -5.02
C ILE A 379 -16.00 -21.84 -5.26
N CYS A 380 -16.44 -21.91 -6.51
CA CYS A 380 -17.66 -22.61 -6.90
C CYS A 380 -17.64 -24.13 -6.64
N VAL A 381 -16.46 -24.75 -6.66
CA VAL A 381 -16.29 -26.18 -6.37
C VAL A 381 -16.52 -26.41 -4.87
N GLY A 382 -15.88 -25.62 -4.02
CA GLY A 382 -16.08 -25.68 -2.56
C GLY A 382 -17.48 -25.26 -2.11
N ALA A 383 -18.12 -24.33 -2.81
CA ALA A 383 -19.48 -23.87 -2.52
C ALA A 383 -20.57 -24.87 -2.93
N CYS A 384 -20.25 -25.90 -3.73
CA CYS A 384 -21.25 -26.82 -4.24
C CYS A 384 -21.43 -28.03 -3.30
N PRO A 385 -22.50 -28.10 -2.49
CA PRO A 385 -22.71 -29.23 -1.56
C PRO A 385 -22.98 -30.55 -2.29
N PHE A 386 -23.34 -30.50 -3.57
CA PHE A 386 -23.65 -31.67 -4.40
C PHE A 386 -22.47 -32.09 -5.30
N GLN A 387 -21.30 -31.44 -5.16
CA GLN A 387 -20.12 -31.68 -6.01
C GLN A 387 -20.48 -31.69 -7.51
N ALA A 388 -21.33 -30.75 -7.91
CA ALA A 388 -21.83 -30.62 -9.28
C ALA A 388 -21.00 -29.65 -10.12
N ILE A 389 -19.92 -29.10 -9.58
CA ILE A 389 -18.97 -28.23 -10.29
C ILE A 389 -17.56 -28.70 -9.98
N GLU A 390 -16.74 -28.83 -11.03
CA GLU A 390 -15.37 -29.28 -10.92
C GLU A 390 -14.43 -28.37 -11.72
N LEU A 391 -13.14 -28.47 -11.43
CA LEU A 391 -12.06 -27.85 -12.18
C LEU A 391 -11.24 -28.97 -12.84
N PRO A 392 -11.05 -29.00 -14.17
CA PRO A 392 -10.38 -30.10 -14.86
C PRO A 392 -8.99 -30.48 -14.30
N ASN A 393 -8.23 -29.48 -13.83
CA ASN A 393 -6.90 -29.68 -13.24
C ASN A 393 -6.92 -29.85 -11.71
N MET A 394 -8.10 -29.89 -11.09
CA MET A 394 -8.34 -30.08 -9.67
C MET A 394 -9.60 -30.93 -9.47
N ASP A 395 -9.57 -32.16 -9.96
CA ASP A 395 -10.68 -33.11 -9.79
C ASP A 395 -10.97 -33.31 -8.29
N SER A 396 -12.23 -33.11 -7.94
CA SER A 396 -12.74 -33.27 -6.56
C SER A 396 -12.47 -34.67 -6.01
N LYS A 397 -12.52 -35.71 -6.86
CA LYS A 397 -12.20 -37.09 -6.46
C LYS A 397 -10.73 -37.31 -6.15
N ALA A 398 -9.83 -36.66 -6.90
CA ALA A 398 -8.40 -36.74 -6.65
C ALA A 398 -8.07 -36.07 -5.30
N ILE A 399 -8.66 -34.91 -5.04
CA ILE A 399 -8.50 -34.19 -3.77
C ILE A 399 -9.11 -34.97 -2.61
N ASP A 400 -10.32 -35.51 -2.76
CA ASP A 400 -10.97 -36.34 -1.73
C ASP A 400 -10.15 -37.61 -1.45
N GLY A 401 -9.55 -38.21 -2.49
CA GLY A 401 -8.61 -39.32 -2.38
C GLY A 401 -7.35 -38.96 -1.58
N ASP A 402 -6.73 -37.81 -1.88
CA ASP A 402 -5.56 -37.30 -1.16
C ASP A 402 -5.89 -36.97 0.29
N VAL A 403 -7.04 -36.33 0.56
CA VAL A 403 -7.51 -36.03 1.91
C VAL A 403 -7.79 -37.32 2.69
N LEU A 404 -8.48 -38.29 2.09
CA LEU A 404 -8.72 -39.59 2.71
C LEU A 404 -7.43 -40.36 2.97
N ALA A 405 -6.43 -40.25 2.09
CA ALA A 405 -5.11 -40.84 2.27
C ALA A 405 -4.37 -40.19 3.45
N LEU A 406 -4.42 -38.86 3.58
CA LEU A 406 -3.84 -38.11 4.71
C LEU A 406 -4.53 -38.44 6.03
N LEU A 407 -5.87 -38.51 6.05
CA LEU A 407 -6.64 -38.88 7.23
C LEU A 407 -6.35 -40.33 7.68
N LYS A 408 -6.14 -41.25 6.73
CA LYS A 408 -5.71 -42.63 7.04
C LYS A 408 -4.28 -42.72 7.56
N GLN A 409 -3.44 -41.74 7.29
CA GLN A 409 -2.06 -41.67 7.80
C GLN A 409 -1.96 -41.08 9.21
N GLY A 410 -3.08 -40.68 9.83
CA GLY A 410 -3.13 -40.25 11.23
C GLY A 410 -2.40 -38.92 11.51
N VAL A 411 -2.36 -38.02 10.53
CA VAL A 411 -1.90 -36.63 10.69
C VAL A 411 -3.06 -35.73 11.13
#